data_AF-A0A9E2UX45-F1
#
_entry.id   AF-A0A9E2UX45-F1
#
_cell.length_a   1.000
_cell.length_b   1.000
_cell.length_c   1.000
_cell.angle_alpha   90.00
_cell.angle_beta   90.00
_cell.angle_gamma   90.00
#
_symmetry.space_group_name_H-M   'P 1'
#
loop_
_entity.id
_entity.type
_entity.pdbx_description
1 polymer ?
#
loop_
_entity_poly.entity_id
_entity_poly.type
_entity_poly.pdbx_seq_one_letter_code
_entity_poly.pdbx_strand_id
1 'polypeptide(L)'
;MSNNLTIRLTTAGQIFISKNRKVGHPWRLGKIAVTAVVLVTAGVFFTSLFLAWADLQYITQSYQISRAQEIKKQHLDLNRKLRIELSCLTSIHRLEKLAAEYDMGAPQPSQVVNLP
;
A
#
# COMPACT_ATOMS: atom_id res chain seq x y z
N MET A 1 72.98 2.48 53.64
CA MET A 1 71.79 1.77 53.12
C MET A 1 70.72 2.80 52.79
N SER A 2 70.60 3.27 51.54
CA SER A 2 69.45 4.07 51.06
C SER A 2 69.59 4.59 49.60
N ASN A 3 70.08 3.82 48.62
CA ASN A 3 70.25 4.34 47.23
C ASN A 3 69.43 3.58 46.16
N ASN A 4 68.47 2.74 46.55
CA ASN A 4 67.87 1.76 45.62
C ASN A 4 66.42 2.09 45.21
N LEU A 5 65.84 3.17 45.72
CA LEU A 5 64.40 3.50 45.54
C LEU A 5 64.11 4.52 44.44
N THR A 6 65.10 5.27 43.96
CA THR A 6 64.90 6.33 42.95
C THR A 6 64.88 5.81 41.51
N ILE A 7 65.42 4.62 41.24
CA ILE A 7 65.53 4.09 39.86
C ILE A 7 64.21 3.42 39.40
N ARG A 8 63.28 3.12 40.31
CA ARG A 8 62.01 2.42 39.97
C ARG A 8 60.82 3.32 39.64
N LEU A 9 60.89 4.62 39.94
CA LEU A 9 59.81 5.56 39.61
C LEU A 9 59.90 6.15 38.20
N THR A 10 61.11 6.20 37.62
CA THR A 10 61.30 6.70 36.25
C THR A 10 60.90 5.66 35.20
N THR A 11 61.04 4.37 35.49
CA THR A 11 60.71 3.28 34.55
C THR A 11 59.20 3.04 34.43
N ALA A 12 58.42 3.40 35.46
CA ALA A 12 56.95 3.26 35.43
C ALA A 12 56.25 4.35 34.58
N GLY A 13 56.90 5.51 34.38
CA GLY A 13 56.35 6.61 33.58
C GLY A 13 56.51 6.45 32.06
N GLN A 14 57.46 5.64 31.59
CA GLN A 14 57.79 5.54 30.17
C GLN A 14 57.08 4.39 29.43
N ILE A 15 56.46 3.43 30.13
CA ILE A 15 55.75 2.32 29.48
C ILE A 15 54.38 2.76 28.93
N PHE A 16 53.83 3.88 29.41
CA PHE A 16 52.51 4.37 28.98
C PHE A 16 52.53 5.38 27.83
N ILE A 17 53.70 5.82 27.36
CA ILE A 17 53.81 6.82 26.27
C ILE A 17 54.70 6.26 25.16
N SER A 18 54.19 5.28 24.45
CA SER A 18 54.56 5.08 23.04
C SER A 18 53.34 4.65 22.24
N LYS A 19 52.26 5.43 22.34
CA LYS A 19 51.23 5.42 21.30
C LYS A 19 51.81 6.19 20.11
N ASN A 20 52.70 5.52 19.40
CA ASN A 20 53.20 5.90 18.09
C ASN A 20 51.99 5.82 17.15
N ARG A 21 51.13 6.84 17.24
CA ARG A 21 49.96 7.00 16.39
C ARG A 21 50.55 7.33 15.04
N LYS A 22 50.84 6.29 14.25
CA LYS A 22 51.07 6.42 12.82
C LYS A 22 49.99 7.36 12.31
N VAL A 23 50.39 8.58 12.01
CA VAL A 23 49.57 9.59 11.33
C VAL A 23 49.39 9.06 9.91
N GLY A 24 48.54 8.04 9.79
CA GLY A 24 48.04 7.57 8.51
C GLY A 24 47.32 8.74 7.87
N HIS A 25 47.93 9.28 6.83
CA HIS A 25 47.46 10.34 5.94
C HIS A 25 45.98 10.75 6.19
N PRO A 26 45.70 11.74 7.06
CA PRO A 26 44.35 12.05 7.56
C PRO A 26 43.36 12.44 6.46
N TRP A 27 43.87 12.87 5.30
CA TRP A 27 43.07 13.20 4.12
C TRP A 27 42.22 12.03 3.60
N ARG A 28 42.73 10.79 3.53
CA ARG A 28 41.97 9.68 2.91
C ARG A 28 40.78 9.26 3.79
N LEU A 29 40.97 9.22 5.11
CA LEU A 29 39.88 8.92 6.05
C LEU A 29 38.83 10.04 6.08
N GLY A 30 39.26 11.30 6.02
CA GLY A 30 38.34 12.44 5.89
C GLY A 30 37.52 12.40 4.61
N LYS A 31 38.15 12.08 3.46
CA LYS A 31 37.44 11.89 2.17
C LYS A 31 36.38 10.79 2.26
N ILE A 32 36.71 9.65 2.86
CA ILE A 32 35.78 8.52 3.00
C ILE A 32 34.58 8.92 3.87
N ALA A 33 34.82 9.61 5.00
CA ALA A 33 33.75 10.09 5.86
C ALA A 33 32.83 11.07 5.13
N VAL A 34 33.38 12.03 4.38
CA VAL A 34 32.59 12.98 3.59
C VAL A 34 31.80 12.26 2.49
N THR A 35 32.39 11.32 1.76
CA THR A 35 31.65 10.54 0.74
C THR A 35 30.54 9.69 1.35
N ALA A 36 30.75 9.13 2.53
CA ALA A 36 29.71 8.36 3.23
C ALA A 36 28.54 9.26 3.65
N VAL A 37 28.82 10.44 4.18
CA VAL A 37 27.77 11.42 4.53
C VAL A 37 26.98 11.83 3.29
N VAL A 38 27.66 12.14 2.18
CA VAL A 38 26.99 12.51 0.91
C VAL A 38 26.10 11.37 0.41
N LEU A 39 26.58 10.13 0.44
CA LEU A 39 25.79 8.96 0.01
C LEU A 39 24.58 8.73 0.91
N VAL A 40 24.74 8.89 2.23
CA VAL A 40 23.62 8.76 3.17
C VAL A 40 22.59 9.86 2.91
N THR A 41 23.03 11.12 2.77
CA THR A 41 22.12 12.24 2.48
C THR A 41 21.39 12.04 1.15
N ALA A 42 22.10 11.62 0.10
CA ALA A 42 21.49 11.30 -1.18
C ALA A 42 20.49 10.14 -1.03
N GLY A 43 20.86 9.08 -0.31
CA GLY A 43 20.00 7.93 -0.02
C GLY A 43 18.70 8.34 0.67
N VAL A 44 18.78 9.18 1.70
CA VAL A 44 17.60 9.71 2.42
C VAL A 44 16.72 10.55 1.50
N PHE A 45 17.31 11.36 0.62
CA PHE A 45 16.56 12.16 -0.36
C PHE A 45 15.78 11.27 -1.34
N PHE A 46 16.45 10.27 -1.92
CA PHE A 46 15.82 9.38 -2.88
C PHE A 46 14.76 8.48 -2.23
N THR A 47 14.99 7.99 -1.02
CA THR A 47 13.98 7.19 -0.30
C THR A 47 12.77 8.03 0.06
N SER A 48 12.96 9.28 0.51
CA SER A 48 11.86 10.19 0.78
C SER A 48 11.02 10.47 -0.47
N LEU A 49 11.67 10.74 -1.61
CA LEU A 49 10.97 10.96 -2.88
C LEU A 49 10.21 9.70 -3.34
N PHE A 50 10.83 8.52 -3.20
CA PHE A 50 10.20 7.25 -3.55
C PHE A 50 8.98 6.96 -2.66
N LEU A 51 9.06 7.22 -1.35
CA LEU A 51 7.94 7.06 -0.43
C LEU A 51 6.78 7.98 -0.78
N ALA A 52 7.06 9.26 -1.08
CA ALA A 52 6.03 10.20 -1.52
C ALA A 52 5.35 9.75 -2.82
N TRP A 53 6.11 9.21 -3.78
CA TRP A 53 5.55 8.65 -5.00
C TRP A 53 4.72 7.39 -4.74
N ALA A 54 5.19 6.49 -3.88
CA ALA A 54 4.47 5.27 -3.53
C ALA A 54 3.15 5.58 -2.82
N ASP A 55 3.12 6.58 -1.94
CA ASP A 55 1.91 7.05 -1.27
C ASP A 55 0.86 7.58 -2.26
N LEU A 56 1.29 8.39 -3.23
CA LEU A 56 0.42 8.86 -4.31
C LEU A 56 -0.19 7.69 -5.11
N GLN A 57 0.62 6.68 -5.44
CA GLN A 57 0.12 5.49 -6.14
C GLN A 57 -0.84 4.67 -5.29
N TYR A 58 -0.57 4.56 -3.99
CA TYR A 58 -1.45 3.88 -3.06
C TYR A 58 -2.83 4.54 -2.96
N ILE A 59 -2.88 5.88 -2.89
CA ILE A 59 -4.13 6.64 -2.84
C ILE A 59 -4.94 6.46 -4.13
N THR A 60 -4.28 6.53 -5.29
CA THR A 60 -4.98 6.38 -6.58
C THR A 60 -5.56 4.98 -6.75
N GLN A 61 -4.81 3.93 -6.40
CA GLN A 61 -5.29 2.55 -6.44
C GLN A 61 -6.44 2.33 -5.46
N SER A 62 -6.32 2.86 -4.23
CA SER A 62 -7.39 2.77 -3.23
C SER A 62 -8.68 3.42 -3.73
N TYR A 63 -8.57 4.60 -4.37
CA TYR A 63 -9.72 5.27 -4.96
C TYR A 63 -10.35 4.46 -6.10
N GLN A 64 -9.54 3.84 -6.95
CA GLN A 64 -10.02 2.95 -8.02
C GLN A 64 -10.76 1.73 -7.46
N ILE A 65 -10.23 1.12 -6.40
CA ILE A 65 -10.87 -0.02 -5.73
C ILE A 65 -12.21 0.42 -5.12
N SER A 66 -12.25 1.54 -4.41
CA SER A 66 -13.50 2.06 -3.83
C SER A 66 -14.54 2.37 -4.91
N ARG A 67 -14.13 2.98 -6.04
CA ARG A 67 -15.01 3.25 -7.18
C ARG A 67 -15.55 1.95 -7.80
N ALA A 68 -14.70 0.96 -8.01
CA ALA A 68 -15.13 -0.33 -8.55
C ALA A 68 -16.12 -1.04 -7.62
N GLN A 69 -15.91 -0.95 -6.31
CA GLN A 69 -16.80 -1.53 -5.32
C GLN A 69 -18.17 -0.82 -5.29
N GLU A 70 -18.19 0.50 -5.40
CA GLU A 70 -19.43 1.29 -5.46
C GLU A 70 -20.24 0.93 -6.73
N ILE A 71 -19.58 0.87 -7.89
CA ILE A 71 -20.22 0.47 -9.15
C ILE A 71 -20.80 -0.96 -9.04
N LYS A 72 -20.03 -1.89 -8.47
CA LYS A 72 -20.51 -3.26 -8.24
C LYS A 72 -21.77 -3.28 -7.36
N LYS A 73 -21.79 -2.49 -6.28
CA LYS A 73 -22.95 -2.39 -5.39
C LYS A 73 -24.17 -1.85 -6.14
N GLN A 74 -24.00 -0.78 -6.92
CA GLN A 74 -25.07 -0.20 -7.73
C GLN A 74 -25.66 -1.21 -8.71
N HIS A 75 -24.83 -2.00 -9.39
CA HIS A 75 -25.30 -3.05 -10.28
C HIS A 75 -26.06 -4.17 -9.55
N LEU A 76 -25.61 -4.57 -8.36
CA LEU A 76 -26.32 -5.56 -7.55
C LEU A 76 -27.68 -5.06 -7.08
N ASP A 77 -27.75 -3.80 -6.63
CA ASP A 77 -29.01 -3.18 -6.22
C ASP A 77 -29.97 -3.04 -7.40
N LEU A 78 -29.46 -2.65 -8.58
CA LEU A 78 -30.28 -2.56 -9.79
C LEU A 78 -30.78 -3.95 -10.22
N ASN A 79 -29.93 -4.97 -10.26
CA ASN A 79 -30.32 -6.33 -10.60
C ASN A 79 -31.38 -6.85 -9.62
N ARG A 80 -31.22 -6.60 -8.31
CA ARG A 80 -32.23 -6.94 -7.31
C ARG A 80 -33.57 -6.28 -7.60
N LYS A 81 -33.59 -4.98 -7.91
CA LYS A 81 -34.82 -4.26 -8.28
C LYS A 81 -35.47 -4.85 -9.52
N LEU A 82 -34.69 -5.05 -10.59
CA LEU A 82 -35.18 -5.64 -11.84
C LEU A 82 -35.76 -7.04 -11.62
N ARG A 83 -35.14 -7.87 -10.78
CA ARG A 83 -35.70 -9.19 -10.42
C ARG A 83 -37.04 -9.09 -9.72
N ILE A 84 -37.19 -8.13 -8.81
CA ILE A 84 -38.46 -7.90 -8.11
C ILE A 84 -39.51 -7.42 -9.10
N GLU A 85 -39.18 -6.44 -9.93
CA GLU A 85 -40.08 -5.94 -10.97
C GLU A 85 -40.50 -7.04 -11.93
N LEU A 86 -39.56 -7.85 -12.41
CA LEU A 86 -39.85 -9.01 -13.25
C LEU A 86 -40.80 -9.96 -12.54
N SER A 87 -40.50 -10.35 -11.29
CA SER A 87 -41.37 -11.24 -10.52
C SER A 87 -42.78 -10.69 -10.31
N CYS A 88 -42.90 -9.36 -10.14
CA CYS A 88 -44.18 -8.68 -10.02
C CYS A 88 -44.91 -8.70 -11.36
N LEU A 89 -44.22 -8.37 -12.44
CA LEU A 89 -44.74 -8.37 -13.81
C LEU A 89 -45.23 -9.77 -14.24
N THR A 90 -44.47 -10.81 -13.92
CA THR A 90 -44.80 -12.21 -14.24
C THR A 90 -45.68 -12.87 -13.19
N SER A 91 -46.07 -12.17 -12.12
CA SER A 91 -46.91 -12.78 -11.08
C SER A 91 -48.28 -13.11 -11.64
N ILE A 92 -48.69 -14.37 -11.48
CA ILE A 92 -49.97 -14.88 -11.99
C ILE A 92 -51.13 -14.03 -11.47
N HIS A 93 -51.14 -13.72 -10.17
CA HIS A 93 -52.19 -12.91 -9.55
C HIS A 93 -52.35 -11.52 -10.21
N ARG A 94 -51.24 -10.85 -10.54
CA ARG A 94 -51.30 -9.54 -11.23
C ARG A 94 -51.78 -9.69 -12.67
N LEU A 95 -51.32 -10.74 -13.36
CA LEU A 95 -51.74 -11.04 -14.74
C LEU A 95 -53.22 -11.39 -14.82
N GLU A 96 -53.76 -12.19 -13.90
CA GLU A 96 -55.18 -12.51 -13.82
C GLU A 96 -56.04 -11.28 -13.53
N LYS A 97 -55.59 -10.40 -12.61
CA LYS A 97 -56.27 -9.14 -12.34
C LYS A 97 -56.32 -8.24 -13.59
N LEU A 98 -55.20 -8.11 -14.30
CA LEU A 98 -55.16 -7.34 -15.55
C LEU A 98 -56.01 -8.00 -16.65
N ALA A 99 -56.00 -9.33 -16.76
CA ALA A 99 -56.83 -10.03 -17.73
C ALA A 99 -58.32 -9.78 -17.48
N ALA A 100 -58.76 -9.76 -16.22
CA ALA A 100 -60.13 -9.41 -15.84
C ALA A 100 -60.47 -7.93 -16.11
N GLU A 101 -59.51 -7.01 -15.93
CA GLU A 101 -59.71 -5.58 -16.19
C GLU A 101 -59.83 -5.25 -17.69
N TYR A 102 -59.15 -6.01 -18.54
CA TYR A 102 -59.14 -5.82 -19.99
C TYR A 102 -59.99 -6.85 -20.76
N ASP A 103 -60.86 -7.61 -20.09
CA ASP A 103 -61.68 -8.69 -20.68
C ASP A 103 -60.88 -9.67 -21.57
N MET A 104 -59.66 -10.00 -21.14
CA MET A 104 -58.78 -10.91 -21.87
C MET A 104 -59.09 -12.38 -21.52
N GLY A 105 -59.22 -13.21 -22.55
CA GLY A 105 -59.39 -14.66 -22.44
C GLY A 105 -58.11 -15.46 -22.64
N ALA A 106 -58.22 -16.79 -22.61
CA ALA A 106 -57.08 -17.67 -22.86
C ALA A 106 -56.46 -17.41 -24.26
N PRO A 107 -55.12 -17.35 -24.36
CA PRO A 107 -54.46 -17.08 -25.63
C PRO A 107 -54.67 -18.23 -26.61
N GLN A 108 -54.78 -17.90 -27.90
CA GLN A 108 -54.83 -18.90 -28.97
C GLN A 108 -53.46 -19.56 -29.15
N PRO A 109 -53.39 -20.82 -29.64
CA PRO A 109 -52.11 -21.53 -29.82
C PRO A 109 -51.10 -20.80 -30.71
N SER A 110 -51.58 -19.98 -31.66
CA SER A 110 -50.76 -19.14 -32.55
C SER A 110 -50.13 -17.92 -31.86
N GLN A 111 -50.60 -17.55 -30.66
CA GLN A 111 -50.13 -16.39 -29.89
C GLN A 111 -49.08 -16.75 -28.84
N VAL A 112 -48.82 -18.04 -28.60
CA VAL A 112 -47.84 -18.50 -27.60
C VAL A 112 -46.47 -18.64 -28.27
N VAL A 113 -45.50 -17.86 -27.81
CA VAL A 113 -44.10 -17.93 -28.26
C VAL A 113 -43.23 -18.45 -27.12
N ASN A 114 -42.59 -19.60 -27.33
CA ASN A 114 -41.58 -20.11 -26.40
C ASN A 114 -40.23 -19.45 -26.71
N LEU A 115 -39.75 -18.65 -25.76
CA LEU A 115 -38.39 -18.12 -25.79
C LEU A 115 -37.42 -19.19 -25.27
N PRO A 116 -36.26 -19.39 -25.91
CA PRO A 116 -35.23 -20.34 -25.47
C PRO A 116 -34.55 -19.93 -24.16
#